data_AF-A0A101DB05-F1
#
_entry.id   AF-A0A101DB05-F1
#
_cell.length_a   1.000
_cell.length_b   1.000
_cell.length_c   1.000
_cell.angle_alpha   90.00
_cell.angle_beta   90.00
_cell.angle_gamma   90.00
#
_symmetry.space_group_name_H-M   'P 1'
#
loop_
_entity.id
_entity.type
_entity.pdbx_description
1 polymer ?
#
loop_
_entity_poly.entity_id
_entity_poly.type
_entity_poly.pdbx_seq_one_letter_code
_entity_poly.pdbx_strand_id
1 'polypeptide(L)'
;MKIAVVSLLATQVMNALFVFGLGMAHVGLALAISLAACLNAGLLYWQLRRADIFQPLPGWGLFLLKLAVAVTVMVAVLLGLLQVMPAWAEGEMLVRLLRLGALVAAGLVAYFGMLLILGFRPRDFARRAL
;
A
#
# COMPACT_ATOMS: atom_id res chain seq x y z
N MET A 1 2.58 7.77 29.24
CA MET A 1 1.63 6.74 29.70
C MET A 1 0.18 7.09 29.35
N LYS A 2 -0.45 8.12 29.95
CA LYS A 2 -1.85 8.51 29.64
C LYS A 2 -2.12 8.82 28.16
N ILE A 3 -1.15 9.40 27.47
CA ILE A 3 -1.28 9.83 26.06
C ILE A 3 -1.32 8.63 25.09
N ALA A 4 -0.58 7.55 25.39
CA ALA A 4 -0.58 6.32 24.58
C ALA A 4 -1.89 5.52 24.76
N VAL A 5 -2.48 5.55 25.95
CA VAL A 5 -3.77 4.91 26.22
C VAL A 5 -4.91 5.67 25.53
N VAL A 6 -4.83 7.00 25.47
CA VAL A 6 -5.80 7.82 24.71
C VAL A 6 -5.67 7.61 23.21
N SER A 7 -4.45 7.45 22.66
CA SER A 7 -4.26 7.16 21.25
C SER A 7 -4.78 5.76 20.88
N LEU A 8 -4.53 4.76 21.72
CA LEU A 8 -5.07 3.40 21.58
C LEU A 8 -6.60 3.40 21.70
N LEU A 9 -7.18 4.10 22.68
CA LEU A 9 -8.64 4.19 22.84
C LEU A 9 -9.30 4.93 21.68
N ALA A 10 -8.73 6.04 21.21
CA ALA A 10 -9.25 6.77 20.04
C ALA A 10 -9.20 5.90 18.79
N THR A 11 -8.16 5.09 18.63
CA THR A 11 -8.03 4.11 17.54
C THR A 11 -9.13 3.06 17.58
N GLN A 12 -9.39 2.49 18.77
CA GLN A 12 -10.39 1.43 18.94
C GLN A 12 -11.83 1.94 18.79
N VAL A 13 -12.14 3.13 19.32
CA VAL A 13 -13.46 3.76 19.17
C VAL A 13 -13.73 4.11 17.71
N MET A 14 -12.72 4.56 16.97
CA MET A 14 -12.86 4.91 15.56
C MET A 14 -13.02 3.66 14.68
N ASN A 15 -12.28 2.58 14.96
CA ASN A 15 -12.48 1.29 14.31
C ASN A 15 -13.92 0.78 14.51
N ALA A 16 -14.49 0.91 15.72
CA ALA A 16 -15.85 0.46 16.02
C ALA A 16 -16.93 1.29 15.29
N LEU A 17 -16.78 2.62 15.24
CA LEU A 17 -17.74 3.51 14.58
C LEU A 17 -17.78 3.33 13.05
N PHE A 18 -16.62 3.08 12.43
CA PHE A 18 -16.55 2.88 10.97
C PHE A 18 -16.99 1.48 10.51
N VAL A 19 -16.83 0.45 11.35
CA VAL A 19 -17.26 -0.93 11.04
C VAL A 19 -18.77 -1.09 11.12
N PHE A 20 -19.45 -0.43 12.07
CA PHE A 20 -20.90 -0.59 12.27
C PHE A 20 -21.80 0.37 11.47
N GLY A 21 -21.25 1.42 10.85
CA GLY A 21 -22.05 2.54 10.30
C GLY A 21 -22.49 2.46 8.83
N LEU A 22 -21.84 1.67 7.97
CA LEU A 22 -22.04 1.73 6.51
C LEU A 22 -22.53 0.39 5.95
N GLY A 23 -23.85 0.22 5.91
CA GLY A 23 -24.57 -0.96 5.38
C GLY A 23 -24.42 -1.20 3.88
N MET A 24 -23.22 -1.57 3.42
CA MET A 24 -22.95 -2.15 2.10
C MET A 24 -22.28 -3.51 2.31
N ALA A 25 -23.08 -4.58 2.20
CA ALA A 25 -22.87 -5.88 2.83
C ALA A 25 -21.45 -6.49 2.78
N HIS A 26 -20.67 -6.39 1.70
CA HIS A 26 -19.33 -7.03 1.60
C HIS A 26 -18.21 -6.11 1.08
N VAL A 27 -18.46 -5.31 0.03
CA VAL A 27 -17.43 -4.40 -0.52
C VAL A 27 -17.24 -3.16 0.35
N GLY A 28 -18.34 -2.63 0.91
CA GLY A 28 -18.30 -1.46 1.79
C GLY A 28 -17.55 -1.74 3.09
N LEU A 29 -17.67 -2.96 3.61
CA LEU A 29 -16.99 -3.38 4.83
C LEU A 29 -15.46 -3.47 4.63
N ALA A 30 -14.99 -4.03 3.50
CA ALA A 30 -13.55 -4.08 3.18
C ALA A 30 -12.96 -2.67 2.92
N LEU A 31 -13.70 -1.80 2.23
CA LEU A 31 -13.32 -0.41 2.02
C LEU A 31 -13.27 0.38 3.34
N ALA A 32 -14.27 0.19 4.21
CA ALA A 32 -14.35 0.85 5.51
C ALA A 32 -13.18 0.44 6.42
N ILE A 33 -12.83 -0.85 6.48
CA ILE A 33 -11.66 -1.33 7.24
C ILE A 33 -10.37 -0.71 6.71
N SER A 34 -10.18 -0.68 5.39
CA SER A 34 -8.98 -0.13 4.76
C SER A 34 -8.84 1.38 5.01
N LEU A 35 -9.96 2.11 4.94
CA LEU A 35 -10.00 3.54 5.19
C LEU A 35 -9.77 3.86 6.68
N ALA A 36 -10.38 3.08 7.58
CA ALA A 36 -10.16 3.19 9.02
C ALA A 36 -8.70 2.94 9.38
N ALA A 37 -8.04 1.94 8.76
CA ALA A 37 -6.62 1.68 8.93
C ALA A 37 -5.75 2.86 8.44
N CYS A 38 -6.07 3.45 7.28
CA CYS A 38 -5.35 4.62 6.76
C CYS A 38 -5.49 5.84 7.67
N LEU A 39 -6.70 6.13 8.16
CA LEU A 39 -6.96 7.23 9.09
C LEU A 39 -6.23 7.03 10.42
N ASN A 40 -6.25 5.82 10.96
CA ASN A 40 -5.54 5.46 12.19
C ASN A 40 -4.03 5.68 12.04
N ALA A 41 -3.42 5.16 10.98
CA ALA A 41 -2.00 5.36 10.71
C ALA A 41 -1.65 6.85 10.56
N GLY A 42 -2.50 7.62 9.89
CA GLY A 42 -2.33 9.07 9.73
C GLY A 42 -2.38 9.84 11.05
N LEU A 43 -3.34 9.52 11.92
CA LEU A 43 -3.46 10.15 13.24
C LEU A 43 -2.32 9.80 14.17
N LEU A 44 -1.87 8.53 14.17
CA LEU A 44 -0.70 8.11 14.93
C LEU A 44 0.55 8.84 14.45
N TYR A 45 0.76 8.95 13.14
CA TYR A 45 1.85 9.73 12.57
C TYR A 45 1.80 11.20 12.98
N TRP A 46 0.62 11.83 12.92
CA TRP A 46 0.44 13.22 13.34
C TRP A 46 0.75 13.43 14.82
N GLN A 47 0.33 12.50 15.68
CA GLN A 47 0.62 12.56 17.12
C GLN A 47 2.12 12.37 17.42
N LEU A 48 2.79 11.42 16.75
CA LEU A 48 4.23 11.23 16.89
C LEU A 48 5.02 12.49 16.51
N ARG A 49 4.57 13.17 15.44
CA ARG A 49 5.16 14.42 14.98
C ARG A 49 4.90 15.57 15.95
N ARG A 50 3.68 15.69 16.48
CA ARG A 50 3.30 16.74 17.45
C ARG A 50 4.00 16.55 18.80
N ALA A 51 4.32 15.31 19.17
CA ALA A 51 5.05 14.99 20.39
C ALA A 51 6.57 15.13 20.25
N ASP A 52 7.09 15.55 19.08
CA ASP A 52 8.53 15.64 18.76
C ASP A 52 9.31 14.32 18.98
N ILE A 53 8.61 13.19 19.08
CA ILE A 53 9.21 11.85 19.24
C ILE A 53 9.78 11.37 17.89
N PHE A 54 9.21 11.86 16.78
CA PHE A 54 9.62 11.47 15.44
C PHE A 54 9.92 12.69 14.57
N GLN A 55 11.20 12.90 14.28
CA GLN A 55 11.66 13.86 13.28
C GLN A 55 11.90 13.12 11.95
N PRO A 56 11.11 13.38 10.90
CA PRO A 56 11.31 12.73 9.61
C PRO A 56 12.66 13.16 9.02
N LEU A 57 13.50 12.17 8.67
CA LEU A 57 14.77 12.45 7.99
C LEU A 57 14.52 13.18 6.65
N PRO A 58 15.42 14.07 6.20
CA PRO A 58 15.31 14.65 4.87
C PRO A 58 15.36 13.56 3.79
N GLY A 59 14.46 13.61 2.80
CA GLY A 59 14.43 12.68 1.66
C GLY A 59 13.10 11.94 1.41
N TRP A 60 12.15 11.98 2.34
CA TRP A 60 10.84 11.30 2.19
C TRP A 60 10.04 11.76 0.98
N GLY A 61 10.07 13.06 0.64
CA GLY A 61 9.33 13.57 -0.52
C GLY A 61 9.82 12.98 -1.83
N LEU A 62 11.14 12.91 -2.02
CA LEU A 62 11.74 12.30 -3.21
C LEU A 62 11.48 10.78 -3.26
N PHE A 63 11.53 10.11 -2.11
CA PHE A 63 11.17 8.69 -1.99
C PHE A 63 9.72 8.44 -2.42
N LEU A 64 8.76 9.23 -1.90
CA LEU A 64 7.34 9.11 -2.24
C LEU A 64 7.09 9.37 -3.72
N LEU A 65 7.77 10.37 -4.31
CA LEU A 65 7.69 10.64 -5.74
C LEU A 65 8.19 9.46 -6.58
N LYS A 66 9.37 8.90 -6.26
CA LYS A 66 9.91 7.71 -6.95
C LYS A 66 8.96 6.52 -6.83
N LEU A 67 8.41 6.29 -5.63
CA LEU A 67 7.46 5.22 -5.38
C LEU A 67 6.18 5.42 -6.21
N ALA A 68 5.62 6.63 -6.23
CA ALA A 68 4.43 6.95 -7.01
C ALA A 68 4.66 6.67 -8.50
N VAL A 69 5.80 7.13 -9.06
CA VAL A 69 6.16 6.86 -10.45
C VAL A 69 6.28 5.35 -10.72
N ALA A 70 6.96 4.60 -9.85
CA ALA A 70 7.10 3.14 -10.01
C ALA A 70 5.74 2.42 -9.99
N VAL A 71 4.82 2.83 -9.11
CA VAL A 71 3.46 2.30 -9.05
C VAL A 71 2.66 2.67 -10.31
N THR A 72 2.73 3.91 -10.78
CA THR A 72 2.04 4.33 -12.00
C THR A 72 2.52 3.54 -13.23
N VAL A 73 3.83 3.31 -13.35
CA VAL A 73 4.40 2.50 -14.43
C VAL A 73 3.91 1.04 -14.34
N MET A 74 3.92 0.45 -13.15
CA MET A 74 3.39 -0.89 -12.93
C MET A 74 1.90 -0.97 -13.35
N VAL A 75 1.08 -0.01 -12.94
CA VAL A 75 -0.34 0.04 -13.31
C VAL A 75 -0.51 0.15 -14.82
N ALA A 76 0.27 1.00 -15.50
CA ALA A 76 0.21 1.15 -16.95
C ALA A 76 0.58 -0.14 -17.69
N VAL A 77 1.63 -0.85 -17.24
CA VAL A 77 2.04 -2.15 -17.81
C VAL A 77 0.94 -3.19 -17.60
N LEU A 78 0.37 -3.28 -16.40
CA LEU A 78 -0.69 -4.23 -16.10
C LEU A 78 -1.97 -3.95 -16.90
N LEU A 79 -2.36 -2.69 -17.04
CA LEU A 79 -3.51 -2.30 -17.87
C LEU A 79 -3.27 -2.61 -19.35
N GLY A 80 -2.05 -2.36 -19.86
CA GLY A 80 -1.68 -2.72 -21.22
C GLY A 80 -1.74 -4.22 -21.48
N LEU A 81 -1.23 -5.03 -20.55
CA LEU A 81 -1.31 -6.49 -20.61
C LEU A 81 -2.76 -6.97 -20.54
N LEU A 82 -3.60 -6.34 -19.71
CA LEU A 82 -5.01 -6.70 -19.58
C LEU A 82 -5.80 -6.48 -20.88
N GLN A 83 -5.45 -5.48 -21.70
CA GLN A 83 -6.08 -5.24 -23.01
C GLN A 83 -5.72 -6.29 -24.06
N VAL A 84 -4.54 -6.88 -23.96
CA VAL A 84 -4.05 -7.92 -24.89
C VAL A 84 -4.48 -9.32 -24.43
N MET A 85 -4.80 -9.49 -23.16
CA MET A 85 -5.21 -10.77 -22.61
C MET A 85 -6.62 -11.17 -23.07
N PRO A 86 -6.82 -12.44 -23.47
CA PRO A 86 -8.15 -12.97 -23.78
C PRO A 86 -9.03 -13.00 -22.53
N ALA A 87 -10.35 -13.10 -22.74
CA ALA A 87 -11.32 -13.10 -21.65
C ALA A 87 -10.95 -14.15 -20.58
N TRP A 88 -11.00 -13.76 -19.30
CA TRP A 88 -10.66 -14.63 -18.17
C TRP A 88 -11.50 -15.92 -18.09
N ALA A 89 -12.64 -15.95 -18.78
CA ALA A 89 -13.52 -17.11 -18.91
C ALA A 89 -13.01 -18.17 -19.89
N GLU A 90 -12.03 -17.85 -20.75
CA GLU A 90 -11.54 -18.78 -21.76
C GLU A 90 -10.35 -19.60 -21.26
N GLY A 91 -10.52 -20.93 -21.29
CA GLY A 91 -9.49 -21.92 -21.01
C GLY A 91 -9.66 -22.68 -19.69
N GLU A 92 -8.94 -23.80 -19.61
CA GLU A 92 -8.78 -24.69 -18.46
C GLU A 92 -8.22 -23.95 -17.22
N MET A 93 -8.50 -24.46 -16.02
CA MET A 93 -8.12 -23.81 -14.75
C MET A 93 -6.62 -23.56 -14.62
N LEU A 94 -5.79 -24.49 -15.12
CA LEU A 94 -4.33 -24.35 -15.16
C LEU A 94 -3.87 -23.17 -16.03
N VAL A 95 -4.52 -22.94 -17.17
CA VAL A 95 -4.18 -21.83 -18.07
C VAL A 95 -4.50 -20.49 -17.42
N ARG A 96 -5.62 -20.42 -16.67
CA ARG A 96 -5.98 -19.21 -15.92
C ARG A 96 -4.98 -18.90 -14.81
N LEU A 97 -4.55 -19.92 -14.05
CA LEU A 97 -3.52 -19.76 -13.02
C LEU A 97 -2.18 -19.32 -13.60
N LEU A 98 -1.75 -19.90 -14.73
CA LEU A 98 -0.52 -19.49 -15.40
C LEU A 98 -0.60 -18.05 -15.93
N ARG A 99 -1.74 -17.64 -16.51
CA ARG A 99 -1.96 -16.25 -16.95
C ARG A 99 -1.92 -15.27 -15.78
N LEU A 100 -2.57 -15.59 -14.67
CA LEU A 100 -2.51 -14.80 -13.43
C LEU A 100 -1.07 -14.72 -12.90
N GLY A 101 -0.38 -15.86 -12.83
CA GLY A 101 1.02 -15.92 -12.39
C GLY A 101 1.94 -15.08 -13.27
N ALA A 102 1.77 -15.12 -14.60
CA ALA A 102 2.51 -14.30 -15.55
C ALA A 102 2.20 -12.81 -15.37
N LEU A 103 0.93 -12.44 -15.15
CA LEU A 103 0.54 -11.05 -14.90
C LEU A 103 1.16 -10.52 -13.60
N VAL A 104 1.13 -11.31 -12.53
CA VAL A 104 1.77 -10.97 -11.25
C VAL A 104 3.28 -10.84 -11.41
N ALA A 105 3.92 -11.78 -12.12
CA ALA A 105 5.35 -11.72 -12.39
C ALA A 105 5.73 -10.47 -13.22
N ALA A 106 4.93 -10.13 -14.24
CA ALA A 106 5.13 -8.93 -15.05
C ALA A 106 4.99 -7.65 -14.21
N GLY A 107 3.97 -7.57 -13.34
CA GLY A 107 3.82 -6.46 -12.40
C GLY A 107 5.00 -6.34 -11.43
N LEU A 108 5.48 -7.47 -10.90
CA LEU A 108 6.65 -7.52 -10.03
C LEU A 108 7.91 -7.01 -10.75
N VAL A 109 8.16 -7.49 -11.96
CA VAL A 109 9.30 -7.04 -12.79
C VAL A 109 9.18 -5.56 -13.14
N ALA A 110 7.99 -5.07 -13.50
CA ALA A 110 7.78 -3.65 -13.82
C ALA A 110 8.02 -2.75 -12.60
N TYR A 111 7.49 -3.11 -11.44
CA TYR A 111 7.63 -2.35 -10.20
C TYR A 111 9.09 -2.33 -9.71
N PHE A 112 9.71 -3.50 -9.53
CA PHE A 112 11.10 -3.57 -9.08
C PHE A 112 12.07 -3.04 -10.12
N GLY A 113 11.80 -3.26 -11.41
CA GLY A 113 12.57 -2.69 -12.52
C GLY A 113 12.56 -1.16 -12.48
N MET A 114 11.38 -0.54 -12.32
CA MET A 114 11.27 0.91 -12.25
C MET A 114 11.91 1.48 -10.98
N LEU A 115 11.76 0.82 -9.83
CA LEU A 115 12.46 1.20 -8.61
C LEU A 115 13.99 1.18 -8.80
N LEU A 116 14.53 0.11 -9.40
CA LEU A 116 15.96 0.00 -9.68
C LEU A 116 16.44 1.11 -10.63
N ILE A 117 15.68 1.42 -11.69
CA ILE A 117 15.97 2.52 -12.62
C ILE A 117 15.93 3.89 -11.92
N LEU A 118 14.96 4.11 -11.03
CA LEU A 118 14.85 5.33 -10.22
C LEU A 118 15.95 5.43 -9.14
N GLY A 119 16.87 4.47 -9.10
CA GLY A 119 18.02 4.47 -8.22
C GLY A 119 17.63 4.15 -6.78
N PHE A 120 16.58 3.37 -6.55
CA PHE A 120 16.38 2.73 -5.25
C PHE A 120 17.51 1.75 -5.02
N ARG A 121 18.50 2.18 -4.23
CA ARG A 121 19.51 1.28 -3.71
C ARG A 121 18.91 0.61 -2.47
N PRO A 122 18.62 -0.70 -2.46
CA PRO A 122 18.24 -1.41 -1.22
C PRO A 122 19.32 -1.28 -0.13
N ARG A 123 20.53 -0.83 -0.52
CA ARG A 123 21.65 -0.48 0.35
C ARG A 123 21.43 0.79 1.20
N ASP A 124 20.56 1.72 0.82
CA ASP A 124 20.29 2.93 1.61
C ASP A 124 19.43 2.64 2.86
N PHE A 125 18.65 1.55 2.83
CA PHE A 125 17.83 1.10 3.96
C PHE A 125 18.51 0.04 4.81
N ALA A 126 19.60 -0.56 4.33
CA ALA A 126 20.43 -1.43 5.15
C ALA A 126 21.22 -0.55 6.14
N ARG A 127 20.54 -0.08 7.20
CA ARG A 127 21.24 0.36 8.40
C ARG A 127 22.16 -0.77 8.80
N ARG A 128 23.47 -0.60 8.59
CA ARG A 128 24.44 -1.30 9.41
C ARG A 128 24.14 -0.88 10.84
N ALA A 129 23.43 -1.71 11.57
CA ALA A 129 23.48 -1.69 13.02
C ALA A 129 24.93 -2.03 13.37
N LEU A 130 25.71 -0.99 13.67
CA LEU A 130 26.94 -1.08 14.44
C LEU A 130 26.63 -0.50 15.81
#